data_AF-A0A932GH69-F1
#
_entry.id   AF-A0A932GH69-F1
#
_cell.length_a   1.000
_cell.length_b   1.000
_cell.length_c   1.000
_cell.angle_alpha   90.00
_cell.angle_beta   90.00
_cell.angle_gamma   90.00
#
_symmetry.space_group_name_H-M   'P 1'
#
loop_
_entity.id
_entity.type
_entity.pdbx_description
1 polymer ?
#
loop_
_entity_poly.entity_id
_entity_poly.type
_entity_poly.pdbx_seq_one_letter_code
_entity_poly.pdbx_strand_id
1 'polypeptide(L)'
;MAPQEKFNVGGVLLDRPFKIRRLGHFGFNLVKMDEGVRFYTELLGFRVSDVIDYSLRATRPDQLAGLGDPRGYFTRYGSDHHALVLFNQRVREALGPRYRARPGLTINQITWQVGSLREVGNAIHWFDNKGVKIQRSGRDMPGSNWHTYLYDPDGHTNEL
;
A
#
# COMPACT_ATOMS: atom_id res chain seq x y z
N MET A 1 -36.24 1.11 10.17
CA MET A 1 -34.78 1.32 10.13
C MET A 1 -34.48 2.69 10.70
N ALA A 2 -33.52 2.82 11.62
CA ALA A 2 -33.08 4.14 12.07
C ALA A 2 -32.48 4.92 10.88
N PRO A 3 -32.60 6.26 10.84
CA PRO A 3 -31.97 7.06 9.80
C PRO A 3 -30.47 6.76 9.74
N GLN A 4 -29.95 6.49 8.55
CA GLN A 4 -28.51 6.35 8.35
C GLN A 4 -27.85 7.71 8.62
N GLU A 5 -26.94 7.76 9.59
CA GLU A 5 -26.13 8.95 9.88
C GLU A 5 -25.41 9.40 8.60
N LYS A 6 -25.55 10.68 8.26
CA LYS A 6 -24.87 11.33 7.13
C LYS A 6 -23.68 12.13 7.64
N PHE A 7 -22.60 12.14 6.87
CA PHE A 7 -21.36 12.83 7.20
C PHE A 7 -21.13 14.00 6.25
N ASN A 8 -20.77 15.17 6.77
CA ASN A 8 -20.37 16.31 5.95
C ASN A 8 -18.91 16.13 5.48
N VAL A 9 -18.73 15.91 4.19
CA VAL A 9 -17.42 15.74 3.54
C VAL A 9 -17.21 16.90 2.57
N GLY A 10 -16.56 17.96 3.06
CA GLY A 10 -16.26 19.14 2.24
C GLY A 10 -17.49 19.88 1.73
N GLY A 11 -18.58 19.90 2.51
CA GLY A 11 -19.85 20.57 2.15
C GLY A 11 -20.89 19.65 1.51
N VAL A 12 -20.57 18.37 1.27
CA VAL A 12 -21.50 17.38 0.70
C VAL A 12 -21.82 16.32 1.75
N LEU A 13 -23.11 15.99 1.91
CA LEU A 13 -23.55 14.92 2.80
C LEU A 13 -23.39 13.54 2.14
N LEU A 14 -22.60 12.67 2.74
CA LEU A 14 -22.30 11.31 2.26
C LEU A 14 -22.61 10.25 3.32
N ASP A 15 -22.73 8.99 2.90
CA ASP A 15 -22.96 7.82 3.80
C ASP A 15 -21.73 7.39 4.60
N ARG A 16 -20.57 7.97 4.28
CA ARG A 16 -19.29 7.69 4.91
C ARG A 16 -18.49 9.00 5.00
N PRO A 17 -17.59 9.16 5.98
CA PRO A 17 -16.97 10.45 6.27
C PRO A 17 -15.72 10.75 5.43
N PHE A 18 -15.65 10.16 4.23
CA PHE A 18 -14.58 10.34 3.25
C PHE A 18 -15.12 10.10 1.84
N LYS A 19 -14.43 10.60 0.83
CA LYS A 19 -14.75 10.36 -0.58
C LYS A 19 -13.51 9.93 -1.35
N ILE A 20 -13.54 8.74 -1.95
CA ILE A 20 -12.52 8.31 -2.91
C ILE A 20 -12.61 9.21 -4.14
N ARG A 21 -11.46 9.75 -4.57
CA ARG A 21 -11.34 10.71 -5.68
C ARG A 21 -10.68 10.11 -6.91
N ARG A 22 -9.63 9.31 -6.71
CA ARG A 22 -8.93 8.56 -7.76
C ARG A 22 -8.22 7.36 -7.17
N LEU A 23 -7.75 6.47 -8.04
CA LEU A 23 -6.67 5.58 -7.70
C LEU A 23 -5.44 6.41 -7.29
N GLY A 24 -4.86 6.06 -6.15
CA GLY A 24 -3.59 6.59 -5.67
C GLY A 24 -2.45 5.88 -6.36
N HIS A 25 -1.64 5.16 -5.59
CA HIS A 25 -0.60 4.28 -6.12
C HIS A 25 -1.01 2.81 -6.05
N PHE A 26 -0.22 1.96 -6.70
CA PHE A 26 -0.42 0.52 -6.75
C PHE A 26 0.86 -0.20 -6.32
N GLY A 27 0.74 -1.39 -5.75
CA GLY A 27 1.90 -2.19 -5.33
C GLY A 27 1.87 -3.62 -5.84
N PHE A 28 3.01 -4.12 -6.30
CA PHE A 28 3.20 -5.52 -6.67
C PHE A 28 4.24 -6.21 -5.78
N ASN A 29 3.92 -7.44 -5.40
CA ASN A 29 4.87 -8.43 -4.93
C ASN A 29 5.36 -9.23 -6.15
N LEU A 30 6.63 -9.06 -6.51
CA LEU A 30 7.28 -9.74 -7.62
C LEU A 30 8.12 -10.92 -7.13
N VAL A 31 8.14 -11.99 -7.91
CA VAL A 31 9.06 -13.12 -7.70
C VAL A 31 10.33 -12.95 -8.54
N LYS A 32 10.20 -12.44 -9.76
CA LYS A 32 11.29 -12.16 -10.70
C LYS A 32 11.70 -10.69 -10.61
N MET A 33 12.32 -10.32 -9.49
CA MET A 33 12.51 -8.92 -9.12
C MET A 33 13.31 -8.13 -10.18
N ASP A 34 14.47 -8.63 -10.60
CA ASP A 34 15.34 -7.93 -11.56
C ASP A 34 14.66 -7.78 -12.94
N GLU A 35 14.04 -8.85 -13.44
CA GLU A 35 13.28 -8.83 -14.70
C GLU A 35 12.11 -7.82 -14.62
N GLY A 36 11.41 -7.82 -13.49
CA GLY A 36 10.25 -6.95 -13.29
C GLY A 36 10.63 -5.48 -13.16
N VAL A 37 11.66 -5.15 -12.37
CA VAL A 37 12.16 -3.76 -12.27
C VAL A 37 12.54 -3.27 -13.66
N ARG A 38 13.34 -4.04 -14.41
CA ARG A 38 13.71 -3.72 -15.79
C ARG A 38 12.49 -3.51 -16.68
N PHE A 39 11.49 -4.39 -16.60
CA PHE A 39 10.26 -4.25 -17.38
C PHE A 39 9.55 -2.92 -17.09
N TYR A 40 9.31 -2.61 -15.82
CA TYR A 40 8.58 -1.38 -15.46
C TYR A 40 9.40 -0.10 -15.73
N THR A 41 10.73 -0.13 -15.53
CA THR A 41 11.55 1.08 -15.68
C THR A 41 12.09 1.30 -17.09
N GLU A 42 12.58 0.25 -17.77
CA GLU A 42 13.21 0.38 -19.08
C GLU A 42 12.20 0.23 -20.23
N LEU A 43 11.21 -0.68 -20.11
CA LEU A 43 10.25 -0.93 -21.19
C LEU A 43 9.01 -0.03 -21.05
N LEU A 44 8.46 0.14 -19.85
CA LEU A 44 7.30 1.00 -19.60
C LEU A 44 7.66 2.44 -19.23
N GLY A 45 8.93 2.73 -18.92
CA GLY A 45 9.42 4.09 -18.70
C GLY A 45 9.11 4.70 -17.32
N PHE A 46 8.77 3.89 -16.31
CA PHE A 46 8.68 4.40 -14.94
C PHE A 46 10.05 4.83 -14.42
N ARG A 47 10.09 5.94 -13.70
CA ARG A 47 11.31 6.46 -13.07
C ARG A 47 11.33 6.07 -11.59
N VAL A 48 12.45 5.52 -11.11
CA VAL A 48 12.63 5.25 -9.69
C VAL A 48 12.68 6.58 -8.93
N SER A 49 11.82 6.72 -7.94
CA SER A 49 11.77 7.88 -7.05
C SER A 49 12.58 7.64 -5.78
N ASP A 50 12.46 6.45 -5.21
CA ASP A 50 13.07 6.06 -3.96
C ASP A 50 13.31 4.55 -3.93
N VAL A 51 14.27 4.14 -3.09
CA VAL A 51 14.64 2.74 -2.88
C VAL A 51 14.74 2.48 -1.38
N ILE A 52 14.11 1.40 -0.91
CA ILE A 52 14.29 0.89 0.45
C ILE A 52 15.07 -0.42 0.37
N ASP A 53 16.14 -0.55 1.13
CA ASP A 53 16.80 -1.84 1.32
C ASP A 53 16.15 -2.63 2.47
N TYR A 54 15.48 -3.74 2.14
CA TYR A 54 14.89 -4.62 3.15
C TYR A 54 15.89 -5.58 3.80
N SER A 55 17.13 -5.67 3.29
CA SER A 55 18.17 -6.47 3.94
C SER A 55 18.49 -5.97 5.34
N LEU A 56 18.36 -4.66 5.57
CA LEU A 56 18.53 -4.00 6.87
C LEU A 56 17.50 -4.43 7.92
N ARG A 57 16.45 -5.17 7.52
CA ARG A 57 15.44 -5.74 8.44
C ARG A 57 15.68 -7.21 8.75
N ALA A 58 16.68 -7.85 8.15
CA ALA A 58 17.04 -9.23 8.46
C ALA A 58 17.66 -9.32 9.86
N THR A 59 17.28 -10.33 10.62
CA THR A 59 17.82 -10.59 11.97
C THR A 59 18.92 -11.65 11.96
N ARG A 60 19.13 -12.34 10.82
CA ARG A 60 20.25 -13.28 10.63
C ARG A 60 20.94 -13.05 9.29
N PRO A 61 22.26 -13.27 9.19
CA PRO A 61 23.02 -13.07 7.95
C PRO A 61 22.54 -13.90 6.75
N ASP A 62 22.04 -15.11 7.02
CA ASP A 62 21.62 -16.08 6.01
C ASP A 62 20.14 -15.95 5.61
N GLN A 63 19.35 -15.14 6.33
CA GLN A 63 17.88 -15.12 6.23
C GLN A 63 17.38 -14.80 4.81
N LEU A 64 18.13 -14.00 4.06
CA LEU A 64 17.75 -13.55 2.72
C LEU A 64 18.65 -14.14 1.62
N ALA A 65 19.59 -15.02 1.98
CA ALA A 65 20.55 -15.59 1.03
C ALA A 65 19.81 -16.34 -0.09
N GLY A 66 20.13 -16.02 -1.34
CA GLY A 66 19.53 -16.66 -2.52
C GLY A 66 18.08 -16.27 -2.82
N LEU A 67 17.50 -15.28 -2.12
CA LEU A 67 16.12 -14.82 -2.37
C LEU A 67 16.03 -13.72 -3.45
N GLY A 68 17.17 -13.29 -3.99
CA GLY A 68 17.26 -12.22 -5.00
C GLY A 68 17.40 -10.83 -4.38
N ASP A 69 17.11 -9.80 -5.18
CA ASP A 69 17.24 -8.40 -4.77
C ASP A 69 16.35 -8.06 -3.56
N PRO A 70 16.91 -7.61 -2.43
CA PRO A 70 16.13 -7.26 -1.25
C PRO A 70 15.57 -5.83 -1.29
N ARG A 71 15.79 -5.07 -2.36
CA ARG A 71 15.31 -3.69 -2.45
C ARG A 71 13.83 -3.63 -2.83
N GLY A 72 13.15 -2.63 -2.28
CA GLY A 72 11.85 -2.17 -2.74
C GLY A 72 11.98 -0.90 -3.54
N TYR A 73 11.33 -0.85 -4.69
CA TYR A 73 11.43 0.25 -5.63
C TYR A 73 10.13 1.03 -5.66
N PHE A 74 10.22 2.32 -5.36
CA PHE A 74 9.14 3.27 -5.53
C PHE A 74 9.34 3.95 -6.88
N THR A 75 8.33 3.93 -7.73
CA THR A 75 8.45 4.38 -9.10
C THR A 75 7.29 5.30 -9.50
N ARG A 76 7.56 6.26 -10.38
CA ARG A 76 6.60 7.26 -10.86
C ARG A 76 6.67 7.43 -12.36
N TYR A 77 5.54 7.76 -12.99
CA TYR A 77 5.51 8.30 -14.35
C TYR A 77 5.31 9.83 -14.36
N GLY A 78 4.59 10.37 -13.36
CA GLY A 78 4.25 11.79 -13.25
C GLY A 78 4.98 12.55 -12.14
N SER A 79 4.30 13.54 -11.57
CA SER A 79 4.78 14.38 -10.46
C SER A 79 4.46 13.83 -9.07
N ASP A 80 3.57 12.84 -8.97
CA ASP A 80 3.36 12.10 -7.71
C ASP A 80 4.69 11.48 -7.26
N HIS A 81 4.90 11.38 -5.94
CA HIS A 81 6.13 10.81 -5.40
C HIS A 81 6.34 9.36 -5.91
N HIS A 82 5.30 8.53 -5.91
CA HIS A 82 5.25 7.26 -6.64
C HIS A 82 3.83 6.95 -7.12
N ALA A 83 3.73 6.16 -8.17
CA ALA A 83 2.49 5.59 -8.70
C ALA A 83 2.51 4.05 -8.68
N LEU A 84 3.69 3.43 -8.70
CA LEU A 84 3.85 1.98 -8.62
C LEU A 84 5.01 1.63 -7.69
N VAL A 85 4.76 0.69 -6.76
CA VAL A 85 5.79 0.12 -5.89
C VAL A 85 6.02 -1.35 -6.22
N LEU A 86 7.28 -1.76 -6.26
CA LEU A 86 7.70 -3.12 -6.57
C LEU A 86 8.48 -3.67 -5.38
N PHE A 87 8.01 -4.77 -4.81
CA PHE A 87 8.68 -5.47 -3.72
C PHE A 87 8.98 -6.91 -4.10
N ASN A 88 10.14 -7.42 -3.68
CA ASN A 88 10.46 -8.85 -3.83
C ASN A 88 9.64 -9.67 -2.82
N GLN A 89 8.70 -10.47 -3.32
CA GLN A 89 7.82 -11.30 -2.52
C GLN A 89 8.62 -12.24 -1.60
N ARG A 90 9.61 -12.95 -2.14
CA ARG A 90 10.38 -13.96 -1.40
C ARG A 90 11.14 -13.34 -0.24
N VAL A 91 11.76 -12.18 -0.48
CA VAL A 91 12.45 -11.41 0.56
C VAL A 91 11.47 -10.92 1.62
N ARG A 92 10.34 -10.33 1.20
CA ARG A 92 9.32 -9.81 2.13
C ARG A 92 8.78 -10.92 3.04
N GLU A 93 8.43 -12.07 2.48
CA GLU A 93 7.92 -13.21 3.24
C GLU A 93 8.94 -13.79 4.23
N ALA A 94 10.22 -13.82 3.85
CA ALA A 94 11.30 -14.30 4.72
C ALA A 94 11.53 -13.37 5.94
N LEU A 95 11.17 -12.09 5.85
CA LEU A 95 11.28 -11.13 6.96
C LEU A 95 10.18 -11.28 8.02
N GLY A 96 9.20 -12.15 7.79
CA GLY A 96 8.29 -12.62 8.84
C GLY A 96 6.82 -12.70 8.42
N PRO A 97 5.97 -13.28 9.29
CA PRO A 97 4.59 -13.63 8.96
C PRO A 97 3.72 -12.45 8.53
N ARG A 98 3.99 -11.25 9.04
CA ARG A 98 3.25 -10.02 8.71
C ARG A 98 3.34 -9.62 7.24
N TYR A 99 4.32 -10.14 6.51
CA TYR A 99 4.57 -9.83 5.11
C TYR A 99 4.11 -10.95 4.16
N ARG A 100 3.56 -12.03 4.72
CA ARG A 100 3.12 -13.18 3.93
C ARG A 100 1.84 -12.83 3.18
N ALA A 101 1.92 -12.79 1.85
CA ALA A 101 0.76 -12.63 1.00
C ALA A 101 -0.11 -13.89 1.05
N ARG A 102 -1.42 -13.74 0.80
CA ARG A 102 -2.29 -14.91 0.60
C ARG A 102 -1.85 -15.65 -0.68
N PRO A 103 -1.91 -16.99 -0.72
CA PRO A 103 -1.58 -17.74 -1.93
C PRO A 103 -2.35 -17.21 -3.14
N GLY A 104 -1.65 -16.92 -4.24
CA GLY A 104 -2.23 -16.36 -5.46
C GLY A 104 -2.41 -14.83 -5.47
N LEU A 105 -2.27 -14.16 -4.33
CA LEU A 105 -2.39 -12.70 -4.24
C LEU A 105 -1.02 -12.03 -4.44
N THR A 106 -0.77 -11.55 -5.66
CA THR A 106 0.49 -10.85 -6.02
C THR A 106 0.40 -9.34 -5.82
N ILE A 107 -0.81 -8.79 -5.65
CA ILE A 107 -0.99 -7.38 -5.32
C ILE A 107 -0.52 -7.17 -3.89
N ASN A 108 0.38 -6.20 -3.71
CA ASN A 108 0.84 -5.79 -2.40
C ASN A 108 -0.17 -4.86 -1.72
N GLN A 109 -0.62 -3.83 -2.44
CA GLN A 109 -1.64 -2.88 -2.01
C GLN A 109 -2.29 -2.16 -3.20
N ILE A 110 -3.54 -1.74 -3.01
CA ILE A 110 -4.28 -0.82 -3.88
C ILE A 110 -4.59 0.42 -3.05
N THR A 111 -4.20 1.60 -3.52
CA THR A 111 -4.38 2.85 -2.78
C THR A 111 -5.47 3.71 -3.39
N TRP A 112 -6.28 4.35 -2.54
CA TRP A 112 -7.42 5.18 -2.91
C TRP A 112 -7.23 6.59 -2.38
N GLN A 113 -7.06 7.58 -3.26
CA GLN A 113 -6.84 8.95 -2.80
C GLN A 113 -8.13 9.56 -2.25
N VAL A 114 -8.05 10.12 -1.04
CA VAL A 114 -9.04 11.05 -0.48
C VAL A 114 -8.51 12.48 -0.43
N GLY A 115 -9.38 13.46 -0.18
CA GLY A 115 -9.05 14.88 -0.42
C GLY A 115 -8.46 15.60 0.77
N SER A 116 -8.36 14.96 1.93
CA SER A 116 -7.71 15.57 3.09
C SER A 116 -7.28 14.53 4.12
N LEU A 117 -6.32 14.92 4.96
CA LEU A 117 -5.94 14.15 6.14
C LEU A 117 -7.13 13.92 7.09
N ARG A 118 -8.04 14.88 7.20
CA ARG A 118 -9.26 14.74 8.01
C ARG A 118 -10.11 13.57 7.52
N GLU A 119 -10.23 13.39 6.21
CA GLU A 119 -10.97 12.26 5.65
C GLU A 119 -10.30 10.92 5.99
N VAL A 120 -8.97 10.82 5.97
CA VAL A 120 -8.24 9.61 6.42
C VAL A 120 -8.52 9.34 7.90
N GLY A 121 -8.38 10.35 8.77
CA GLY A 121 -8.66 10.24 10.20
C GLY A 121 -10.10 9.81 10.49
N ASN A 122 -11.06 10.41 9.80
CA ASN A 122 -12.47 10.02 9.93
C ASN A 122 -12.72 8.59 9.41
N ALA A 123 -12.04 8.18 8.33
CA ALA A 123 -12.16 6.83 7.80
C ALA A 123 -11.68 5.78 8.82
N ILE A 124 -10.55 6.03 9.51
CA ILE A 124 -10.04 5.17 10.59
C ILE A 124 -11.13 4.92 11.63
N HIS A 125 -11.71 5.99 12.20
CA HIS A 125 -12.78 5.86 13.20
C HIS A 125 -14.02 5.16 12.64
N TRP A 126 -14.40 5.47 11.40
CA TRP A 126 -15.59 4.90 10.79
C TRP A 126 -15.46 3.39 10.53
N PHE A 127 -14.32 2.93 10.03
CA PHE A 127 -14.07 1.51 9.81
C PHE A 127 -13.99 0.74 11.13
N ASP A 128 -13.31 1.29 12.13
CA ASP A 128 -13.24 0.69 13.48
C ASP A 128 -14.64 0.54 14.10
N ASN A 129 -15.46 1.59 14.07
CA ASN A 129 -16.84 1.57 14.56
C ASN A 129 -17.75 0.59 13.79
N LYS A 130 -17.40 0.24 12.54
CA LYS A 130 -18.10 -0.77 11.73
C LYS A 130 -17.56 -2.18 11.95
N GLY A 131 -16.57 -2.37 12.82
CA GLY A 131 -15.93 -3.66 13.09
C GLY A 131 -15.00 -4.12 11.95
N VAL A 132 -14.60 -3.22 11.05
CA VAL A 132 -13.63 -3.55 9.99
C VAL A 132 -12.23 -3.51 10.59
N LYS A 133 -11.53 -4.64 10.51
CA LYS A 133 -10.18 -4.76 11.06
C LYS A 133 -9.20 -3.84 10.34
N ILE A 134 -8.65 -2.89 11.08
CA ILE A 134 -7.54 -2.04 10.64
C ILE A 134 -6.24 -2.82 10.79
N GLN A 135 -5.48 -2.94 9.70
CA GLN A 135 -4.17 -3.59 9.71
C GLN A 135 -3.12 -2.67 10.33
N ARG A 136 -3.12 -1.41 9.88
CA ARG A 136 -2.16 -0.38 10.23
C ARG A 136 -2.71 0.97 9.79
N SER A 137 -2.50 1.99 10.59
CA SER A 137 -2.73 3.39 10.20
C SER A 137 -1.58 4.25 10.71
N GLY A 138 -1.35 5.39 10.08
CA GLY A 138 -0.30 6.31 10.50
C GLY A 138 0.31 7.03 9.33
N ARG A 139 1.61 7.33 9.43
CA ARG A 139 2.38 8.01 8.39
C ARG A 139 3.52 7.11 7.93
N ASP A 140 3.49 6.71 6.66
CA ASP A 140 4.54 5.86 6.07
C ASP A 140 5.60 6.69 5.36
N MET A 141 6.81 6.15 5.33
CA MET A 141 7.92 6.62 4.49
C MET A 141 8.35 5.47 3.58
N PRO A 142 8.85 5.74 2.36
CA PRO A 142 8.98 7.02 1.64
C PRO A 142 7.65 7.61 1.13
N GLY A 143 7.63 8.92 0.87
CA GLY A 143 6.45 9.63 0.35
C GLY A 143 5.60 10.33 1.40
N SER A 144 5.76 9.96 2.68
CA SER A 144 5.17 10.67 3.82
C SER A 144 3.64 10.69 3.83
N ASN A 145 3.00 9.70 3.20
CA ASN A 145 1.55 9.58 3.11
C ASN A 145 0.96 9.24 4.48
N TRP A 146 -0.13 9.92 4.83
CA TRP A 146 -1.02 9.47 5.89
C TRP A 146 -2.00 8.46 5.33
N HIS A 147 -2.18 7.35 6.04
CA HIS A 147 -2.91 6.21 5.52
C HIS A 147 -3.70 5.46 6.59
N THR A 148 -4.64 4.65 6.11
CA THR A 148 -5.12 3.46 6.79
C THR A 148 -5.17 2.26 5.85
N TYR A 149 -4.69 1.11 6.32
CA TYR A 149 -4.68 -0.16 5.60
C TYR A 149 -5.76 -1.10 6.12
N LEU A 150 -6.57 -1.64 5.21
CA LEU A 150 -7.72 -2.48 5.47
C LEU A 150 -7.67 -3.70 4.54
N TYR A 151 -8.24 -4.83 4.97
CA TYR A 151 -8.50 -5.94 4.05
C TYR A 151 -9.92 -5.85 3.50
N ASP A 152 -10.07 -6.13 2.21
CA ASP A 152 -11.38 -6.54 1.68
C ASP A 152 -11.69 -8.00 2.07
N PRO A 153 -12.88 -8.52 1.76
CA PRO A 153 -13.23 -9.91 2.08
C PRO A 153 -12.29 -10.97 1.49
N ASP A 154 -11.70 -10.71 0.32
CA ASP A 154 -10.77 -11.61 -0.37
C ASP A 154 -9.33 -11.48 0.13
N GLY A 155 -9.04 -10.46 0.93
CA GLY A 155 -7.74 -10.19 1.55
C GLY A 155 -6.84 -9.27 0.75
N HIS A 156 -7.37 -8.53 -0.22
CA HIS A 156 -6.62 -7.45 -0.85
C HIS A 156 -6.38 -6.34 0.18
N THR A 157 -5.13 -5.88 0.23
CA THR A 157 -4.75 -4.72 1.03
C THR A 157 -5.23 -3.45 0.33
N ASN A 158 -6.15 -2.74 0.97
CA ASN A 158 -6.67 -1.45 0.54
C ASN A 158 -6.07 -0.36 1.43
N GLU A 159 -5.39 0.60 0.83
CA GLU A 159 -4.87 1.79 1.48
C GLU A 159 -5.78 2.99 1.15
N LEU A 160 -6.09 3.80 2.15
CA LEU A 160 -6.83 5.05 2.00
C LEU A 160 -6.06 6.21 2.63
#